data_AF-A0A8B7IFZ6-F1
#
_entry.id   AF-A0A8B7IFZ6-F1
#
_cell.length_a   1.000
_cell.length_b   1.000
_cell.length_c   1.000
_cell.angle_alpha   90.00
_cell.angle_beta   90.00
_cell.angle_gamma   90.00
#
_symmetry.space_group_name_H-M   'P 1'
#
loop_
_entity.id
_entity.type
_entity.pdbx_description
1 polymer ?
#
loop_
_entity_poly.entity_id
_entity_poly.type
_entity_poly.pdbx_seq_one_letter_code
_entity_poly.pdbx_strand_id
1 'polypeptide(L)'
;DGRSVDPEEALQNKVVGLYFSAAWCAPCLDFTPLLCDFYTELREETEPPVPFEVVFISSDHSAEEMAGYMHAMHGGWLALPYHDPYKHMSSCMSSV
;
A
#
# COMPACT_ATOMS: atom_id res chain seq x y z
N ASP A 1 4.13 -3.89 -12.00
CA ASP A 1 5.38 -4.24 -12.71
C ASP A 1 6.48 -4.86 -11.84
N GLY A 2 6.34 -4.93 -10.50
CA GLY A 2 7.31 -5.63 -9.65
C GLY A 2 8.70 -4.99 -9.57
N ARG A 3 8.86 -3.77 -10.07
CA ARG A 3 10.10 -3.01 -9.99
C ARG A 3 10.30 -2.48 -8.57
N SER A 4 11.50 -2.66 -8.04
CA SER A 4 11.92 -1.98 -6.81
C SER A 4 12.30 -0.53 -7.13
N VAL A 5 11.99 0.37 -6.20
CA VAL A 5 12.36 1.78 -6.25
C VAL A 5 13.15 2.14 -5.00
N ASP A 6 13.99 3.16 -5.09
CA ASP A 6 14.63 3.73 -3.91
C ASP A 6 13.56 4.42 -3.03
N PRO A 7 13.44 4.06 -1.74
CA PRO A 7 12.37 4.58 -0.89
C PRO A 7 12.56 6.06 -0.54
N GLU A 8 13.80 6.56 -0.49
CA GLU A 8 14.05 7.98 -0.24
C GLU A 8 13.54 8.80 -1.42
N GLU A 9 13.94 8.43 -2.64
CA GLU A 9 13.44 9.10 -3.86
C GLU A 9 11.92 8.98 -4.01
N ALA A 10 11.36 7.80 -3.73
CA ALA A 10 9.93 7.53 -3.96
C ALA A 10 9.01 8.23 -2.94
N LEU A 11 9.48 8.47 -1.71
CA LEU A 11 8.64 8.96 -0.60
C LEU A 11 9.03 10.36 -0.09
N GLN A 12 10.16 10.91 -0.51
CA GLN A 12 10.63 12.21 -0.05
C GLN A 12 9.59 13.32 -0.29
N ASN A 13 9.37 14.14 0.75
CA ASN A 13 8.42 15.26 0.77
C ASN A 13 6.95 14.88 0.50
N LYS A 14 6.59 13.59 0.63
CA LYS A 14 5.21 13.12 0.53
C LYS A 14 4.63 12.79 1.90
N VAL A 15 3.32 12.95 2.04
CA VAL A 15 2.55 12.31 3.10
C VAL A 15 2.40 10.84 2.72
N VAL A 16 2.79 9.93 3.63
CA VAL A 16 2.79 8.49 3.36
C VAL A 16 1.68 7.81 4.16
N GLY A 17 0.76 7.16 3.46
CA GLY A 17 -0.24 6.28 4.05
C GLY A 17 0.24 4.84 4.06
N LEU A 18 0.46 4.28 5.25
CA LEU A 18 0.74 2.85 5.39
C LEU A 18 -0.58 2.07 5.41
N TYR A 19 -0.80 1.25 4.39
CA TYR A 19 -2.04 0.50 4.22
C TYR A 19 -1.83 -0.98 4.52
N PHE A 20 -2.31 -1.42 5.68
CA PHE A 20 -2.27 -2.82 6.11
C PHE A 20 -3.53 -3.54 5.67
N SER A 21 -3.40 -4.55 4.81
CA SER A 21 -4.55 -5.24 4.21
C SER A 21 -4.17 -6.64 3.70
N ALA A 22 -5.17 -7.45 3.34
CA ALA A 22 -5.01 -8.76 2.72
C ALA A 22 -6.22 -9.15 1.86
N ALA A 23 -6.03 -10.00 0.87
CA ALA A 23 -7.07 -10.49 -0.03
C ALA A 23 -8.08 -11.41 0.69
N TRP A 24 -7.66 -12.08 1.76
CA TRP A 24 -8.54 -12.92 2.58
C TRP A 24 -9.41 -12.11 3.56
N CYS A 25 -9.17 -10.80 3.69
CA CYS A 25 -9.88 -9.92 4.60
C CYS A 25 -11.09 -9.26 3.90
N ALA A 26 -12.30 -9.75 4.18
CA ALA A 26 -13.54 -9.21 3.61
C ALA A 26 -13.71 -7.68 3.73
N PRO A 27 -13.57 -7.05 4.92
CA PRO A 27 -13.73 -5.59 5.02
C PRO A 27 -12.64 -4.82 4.26
N CYS A 28 -11.48 -5.44 4.04
CA CYS A 28 -10.41 -4.85 3.27
C CYS A 28 -10.76 -4.78 1.78
N LEU A 29 -11.44 -5.81 1.26
CA LEU A 29 -11.94 -5.82 -0.12
C LEU A 29 -12.95 -4.70 -0.36
N ASP A 30 -13.81 -4.40 0.62
CA ASP A 30 -14.77 -3.29 0.53
C ASP A 30 -14.10 -1.91 0.60
N PHE A 31 -13.04 -1.77 1.39
CA PHE A 31 -12.33 -0.50 1.58
C PHE A 31 -11.39 -0.14 0.42
N THR A 32 -10.80 -1.14 -0.23
CA THR A 32 -9.76 -0.90 -1.26
C THR A 32 -10.22 -0.03 -2.42
N PRO A 33 -11.43 -0.23 -3.00
CA PRO A 33 -11.95 0.65 -4.05
C PRO A 33 -12.06 2.10 -3.58
N LEU A 34 -12.53 2.33 -2.35
CA LEU A 34 -12.64 3.68 -1.78
C LEU A 34 -11.28 4.35 -1.65
N LEU A 35 -10.25 3.60 -1.26
CA LEU A 35 -8.89 4.12 -1.19
C LEU A 35 -8.32 4.42 -2.58
N CYS A 36 -8.64 3.61 -3.59
CA CYS A 36 -8.25 3.88 -4.98
C CYS A 36 -8.87 5.17 -5.52
N ASP A 37 -10.16 5.40 -5.25
CA ASP A 37 -10.85 6.62 -5.66
C ASP A 37 -10.23 7.84 -4.98
N PHE A 38 -10.03 7.78 -3.66
CA PHE A 38 -9.36 8.84 -2.90
C PHE A 38 -7.94 9.13 -3.40
N TYR A 39 -7.16 8.09 -3.69
CA TYR A 39 -5.80 8.25 -4.21
C TYR A 39 -5.81 8.93 -5.59
N THR A 40 -6.73 8.54 -6.47
CA THR A 40 -6.89 9.14 -7.79
C THR A 40 -7.28 10.62 -7.69
N GLU A 41 -8.27 10.95 -6.86
CA GLU A 41 -8.71 12.34 -6.61
C GLU A 41 -7.52 13.22 -6.19
N LEU A 42 -6.74 12.76 -5.21
CA LEU A 42 -5.59 13.52 -4.70
C LEU A 42 -4.47 13.70 -5.74
N ARG A 43 -4.28 12.73 -6.64
CA ARG A 43 -3.12 12.72 -7.56
C ARG A 43 -3.41 13.31 -8.92
N GLU A 44 -4.64 13.20 -9.40
CA GLU A 44 -5.01 13.56 -10.78
C GLU A 44 -6.04 14.70 -10.83
N GLU A 45 -6.89 14.85 -9.81
CA GLU A 45 -8.01 15.80 -9.84
C GLU A 45 -7.76 17.10 -9.05
N THR A 46 -6.65 17.19 -8.31
CA THR A 46 -6.25 18.41 -7.58
C THR A 46 -5.14 19.17 -8.30
N GLU A 47 -5.15 20.51 -8.20
CA GLU A 47 -4.12 21.37 -8.79
C GLU A 47 -3.54 22.38 -7.76
N PRO A 48 -2.25 22.27 -7.40
CA PRO A 48 -1.31 21.21 -7.81
C PRO A 48 -1.66 19.85 -7.16
N PRO A 49 -1.24 18.72 -7.77
CA PRO A 49 -1.43 17.40 -7.19
C PRO A 49 -0.92 17.31 -5.76
N VAL A 50 -1.69 16.69 -4.87
CA VAL A 50 -1.28 16.51 -3.48
C VAL A 50 -0.10 15.52 -3.43
N PRO A 51 0.99 15.84 -2.70
CA PRO A 51 2.13 14.94 -2.54
C PRO A 51 1.78 13.82 -1.55
N PHE A 52 0.92 12.89 -1.97
CA PHE A 52 0.47 11.74 -1.19
C PHE A 52 0.89 10.44 -1.86
N GLU A 53 1.31 9.45 -1.06
CA GLU A 53 1.67 8.12 -1.53
C GLU A 53 1.13 7.04 -0.60
N VAL A 54 0.71 5.93 -1.17
CA VAL A 54 0.29 4.75 -0.40
C VAL A 54 1.40 3.70 -0.47
N VAL A 55 1.72 3.11 0.68
CA VAL A 55 2.60 1.94 0.77
C VAL A 55 1.78 0.78 1.33
N PHE A 56 1.48 -0.19 0.48
CA PHE A 56 0.77 -1.39 0.85
C PHE A 56 1.66 -2.36 1.63
N ILE A 57 1.19 -2.80 2.79
CA ILE A 57 1.82 -3.79 3.65
C ILE A 57 0.86 -4.99 3.74
N SER A 58 1.15 -5.99 2.91
CA SER A 58 0.34 -7.20 2.78
C SER A 58 0.36 -8.05 4.04
N SER A 59 -0.79 -8.54 4.49
CA SER A 59 -0.93 -9.63 5.47
C SER A 59 -1.38 -10.94 4.81
N ASP A 60 -1.25 -11.04 3.49
CA ASP A 60 -1.52 -12.26 2.72
C ASP A 60 -0.59 -13.40 3.14
N HIS A 61 -1.01 -14.64 2.86
CA HIS A 61 -0.26 -15.83 3.26
C HIS A 61 0.82 -16.21 2.25
N SER A 62 0.81 -15.61 1.06
CA SER A 62 1.83 -15.81 0.04
C SER A 62 2.08 -14.55 -0.80
N ALA A 63 3.25 -14.51 -1.44
CA ALA A 63 3.57 -13.46 -2.42
C ALA A 63 2.64 -13.50 -3.64
N GLU A 64 2.12 -14.69 -3.98
CA GLU A 64 1.17 -14.87 -5.08
C GLU A 64 -0.20 -14.26 -4.76
N GLU A 65 -0.72 -14.50 -3.55
CA GLU A 65 -1.95 -13.86 -3.07
C GLU A 65 -1.81 -12.33 -3.04
N MET A 66 -0.69 -11.83 -2.49
CA MET A 66 -0.37 -10.40 -2.50
C MET A 66 -0.39 -9.83 -3.92
N ALA A 67 0.31 -10.47 -4.86
CA ALA A 67 0.40 -10.01 -6.24
C ALA A 67 -0.97 -10.04 -6.94
N GLY A 68 -1.75 -11.10 -6.73
CA GLY A 68 -3.11 -11.23 -7.27
C GLY A 68 -4.04 -10.14 -6.78
N TYR A 69 -4.01 -9.84 -5.48
CA TYR A 69 -4.82 -8.78 -4.87
C TYR A 69 -4.44 -7.40 -5.41
N MET A 70 -3.15 -7.10 -5.46
CA MET A 70 -2.66 -5.83 -6.04
C MET A 70 -3.08 -5.68 -7.50
N HIS A 71 -2.94 -6.73 -8.30
CA HIS A 71 -3.32 -6.69 -9.72
C HIS A 71 -4.82 -6.50 -9.92
N ALA A 72 -5.64 -7.12 -9.06
CA ALA A 72 -7.08 -7.07 -9.19
C ALA A 72 -7.71 -5.76 -8.69
N MET A 73 -7.15 -5.14 -7.65
CA MET A 73 -7.88 -4.10 -6.91
C MET A 73 -7.11 -2.81 -6.61
N HIS A 74 -5.78 -2.76 -6.72
CA HIS A 74 -5.01 -1.60 -6.24
C HIS A 74 -4.77 -0.54 -7.32
N GLY A 75 -4.67 0.72 -6.91
CA GLY A 75 -4.51 1.91 -7.76
C GLY A 75 -3.08 2.23 -8.20
N GLY A 76 -2.21 1.23 -8.34
CA GLY A 76 -0.84 1.43 -8.84
C GLY A 76 0.17 2.05 -7.85
N TRP A 77 -0.15 2.07 -6.55
CA TRP A 77 0.75 2.55 -5.50
C TRP A 77 1.86 1.54 -5.13
N LEU A 78 2.77 1.97 -4.25
CA LEU A 78 3.91 1.17 -3.79
C LEU A 78 3.48 0.04 -2.86
N ALA A 79 4.31 -0.99 -2.76
CA ALA A 79 4.13 -2.05 -1.78
C ALA A 79 5.47 -2.47 -1.18
N LEU A 80 5.43 -2.83 0.10
CA LEU A 80 6.57 -3.44 0.77
C LEU A 80 6.79 -4.86 0.19
N PRO A 81 8.03 -5.25 -0.16
CA PRO A 81 8.30 -6.61 -0.63
C PRO A 81 7.76 -7.67 0.33
N TYR A 82 7.17 -8.75 -0.21
CA TYR A 82 6.50 -9.75 0.61
C TYR A 82 7.40 -10.36 1.71
N HIS A 83 8.69 -10.53 1.41
CA HIS A 83 9.71 -11.09 2.31
C HIS A 83 10.56 -10.03 3.00
N ASP A 84 10.06 -8.81 3.16
CA ASP A 84 10.79 -7.76 3.86
C ASP A 84 11.00 -8.12 5.35
N PRO A 85 12.23 -8.00 5.89
CA PRO A 85 12.55 -8.40 7.26
C PRO A 85 11.79 -7.58 8.31
N TYR A 86 11.32 -6.38 7.97
CA TYR A 86 10.62 -5.48 8.89
C TYR A 86 9.09 -5.60 8.80
N LYS A 87 8.57 -6.41 7.87
CA LYS A 87 7.12 -6.64 7.70
C LYS A 87 6.41 -7.11 8.98
N HIS A 88 7.11 -7.88 9.82
CA HIS A 88 6.56 -8.41 11.07
C HIS A 88 6.93 -7.60 12.32
N MET A 89 7.61 -6.46 12.16
CA MET A 89 8.01 -5.60 13.28
C MET A 89 6.83 -4.92 13.99
N SER A 90 5.59 -5.10 13.51
CA SER A 90 4.38 -4.69 14.22
C SER A 90 4.13 -5.52 15.50
N SER A 91 4.67 -6.74 15.62
CA SER A 91 4.51 -7.56 16.84
C SER A 91 5.24 -6.98 18.06
N CYS A 92 6.20 -6.07 17.89
CA CYS A 92 6.88 -5.41 19.00
C CYS A 92 6.16 -4.15 19.51
N MET A 93 5.15 -3.65 18.78
CA MET A 93 4.43 -2.41 19.13
C MET A 93 3.13 -2.66 19.91
N SER A 94 2.80 -3.91 20.25
CA SER A 94 1.62 -4.27 21.04
C SER A 94 1.82 -4.13 22.56
N SER A 95 2.83 -3.39 23.00
CA SER A 95 3.07 -3.08 24.42
C SER A 95 3.21 -1.57 24.61
N VAL A 96 2.08 -0.87 24.50
CA VAL A 96 1.84 0.43 25.13
C VAL A 96 0.49 0.40 25.84
#